data_AF-A0A2G9U5J3-F1
#
_entry.id   AF-A0A2G9U5J3-F1
#
_cell.length_a   1.000
_cell.length_b   1.000
_cell.length_c   1.000
_cell.angle_alpha   90.00
_cell.angle_beta   90.00
_cell.angle_gamma   90.00
#
_symmetry.space_group_name_H-M   'P 1'
#
loop_
_entity.id
_entity.type
_entity.pdbx_description
1 polymer ?
#
loop_
_entity_poly.entity_id
_entity_poly.type
_entity_poly.pdbx_seq_one_letter_code
_entity_poly.pdbx_strand_id
1 'polypeptide(L)'
;MNYENDKRVDIESALSSVDMSIYDAIIEVFPKMVVRKEVVHEQPQNVKALPVVNFDPIEELVYELNAHFQHVALFFWNRYGGDRIGLKWKPHELEVPAKISRCCSHYAKNAGATSLSLNKEEVLEGIRILGRGIVKDIQCKE
;
A
#
# COMPACT_ATOMS: atom_id res chain seq x y z
N MET A 1 32.88 -39.20 9.23
CA MET A 1 31.46 -38.81 9.41
C MET A 1 31.41 -37.31 9.20
N ASN A 2 31.06 -36.89 7.99
CA ASN A 2 31.09 -35.47 7.62
C ASN A 2 29.70 -34.88 7.91
N TYR A 3 29.56 -34.26 9.08
CA TYR A 3 28.42 -33.39 9.39
C TYR A 3 28.72 -31.98 8.88
N GLU A 4 28.92 -31.84 7.57
CA GLU A 4 28.97 -30.55 6.89
C GLU A 4 27.70 -30.42 6.06
N ASN A 5 26.58 -30.19 6.75
CA ASN A 5 25.45 -29.54 6.12
C ASN A 5 24.73 -28.73 7.20
N ASP A 6 25.41 -27.69 7.65
CA ASP A 6 24.81 -26.60 8.41
C ASP A 6 23.84 -25.91 7.45
N LYS A 7 22.60 -26.43 7.39
CA LYS A 7 21.46 -25.75 6.75
C LYS A 7 21.17 -24.52 7.59
N ARG A 8 22.01 -23.49 7.47
CA ARG A 8 21.74 -22.17 8.03
C ARG A 8 20.45 -21.68 7.40
N VAL A 9 19.38 -21.72 8.17
CA VAL A 9 18.12 -21.09 7.80
C VAL A 9 18.42 -19.60 7.76
N ASP A 10 18.34 -19.02 6.57
CA ASP A 10 18.49 -17.58 6.41
C ASP A 10 17.24 -16.90 6.96
N ILE A 11 17.30 -16.56 8.24
CA ILE A 11 16.20 -15.99 9.02
C ILE A 11 15.80 -14.62 8.44
N GLU A 12 16.75 -13.85 7.92
CA GLU A 12 16.47 -12.54 7.33
C GLU A 12 15.65 -12.69 6.05
N SER A 13 16.07 -13.59 5.16
CA SER A 13 15.30 -13.90 3.96
C SER A 13 13.93 -14.49 4.32
N ALA A 14 13.83 -15.41 5.28
CA ALA A 14 12.57 -16.04 5.67
C ALA A 14 11.57 -15.07 6.34
N LEU A 15 12.06 -14.06 7.08
CA LEU A 15 11.22 -13.05 7.73
C LEU A 15 10.92 -11.85 6.82
N SER A 16 11.79 -11.56 5.86
CA SER A 16 11.63 -10.40 4.96
C SER A 16 10.99 -10.74 3.63
N SER A 17 11.01 -12.01 3.20
CA SER A 17 10.34 -12.46 1.98
C SER A 17 8.83 -12.49 2.19
N VAL A 18 8.18 -11.36 1.96
CA VAL A 18 6.72 -11.30 1.88
C VAL A 18 6.33 -11.69 0.46
N ASP A 19 5.55 -12.75 0.32
CA ASP A 19 4.94 -13.10 -0.96
C ASP A 19 3.91 -12.03 -1.34
N MET A 20 4.25 -11.19 -2.30
CA MET A 20 3.37 -10.13 -2.80
C MET A 20 2.35 -10.64 -3.84
N SER A 21 2.47 -11.90 -4.27
CA SER A 21 1.62 -12.50 -5.31
C SER A 21 0.16 -12.68 -4.87
N ILE A 22 -0.10 -12.63 -3.57
CA ILE A 22 -1.42 -12.81 -2.95
C ILE A 22 -2.32 -11.57 -3.07
N TYR A 23 -1.75 -10.43 -3.45
CA TYR A 23 -2.45 -9.16 -3.57
C TYR A 23 -2.93 -8.93 -5.00
N ASP A 24 -4.04 -8.20 -5.14
CA ASP A 24 -4.64 -7.87 -6.43
C ASP A 24 -3.90 -6.71 -7.10
N ALA A 25 -3.33 -5.79 -6.30
CA ALA A 25 -2.42 -4.77 -6.77
C ALA A 25 -1.30 -4.52 -5.74
N ILE A 26 -0.17 -4.02 -6.22
CA ILE A 26 1.02 -3.70 -5.42
C ILE A 26 1.37 -2.25 -5.69
N ILE A 27 1.36 -1.44 -4.64
CA ILE A 27 1.74 -0.03 -4.68
C ILE A 27 3.21 0.05 -4.26
N GLU A 28 4.09 0.44 -5.17
CA GLU A 28 5.49 0.73 -4.87
C GLU A 28 5.60 2.15 -4.32
N VAL A 29 6.29 2.32 -3.19
CA VAL A 29 6.58 3.63 -2.60
C VAL A 29 8.07 3.94 -2.71
N PHE A 30 8.41 5.24 -2.75
CA PHE A 30 9.82 5.63 -2.77
C PHE A 30 10.50 5.25 -1.44
N PRO A 31 11.59 4.46 -1.46
CA PRO A 31 12.27 3.98 -0.25
C PRO A 31 13.02 5.08 0.52
N LYS A 32 12.91 6.35 0.10
CA LYS A 32 13.63 7.49 0.66
C LYS A 32 12.66 8.59 1.09
N MET A 33 11.83 8.31 2.08
CA MET A 33 11.32 9.38 2.94
C MET A 33 11.95 9.22 4.31
N VAL A 34 12.75 10.21 4.70
CA VAL A 34 13.75 10.11 5.76
C VAL A 34 13.07 10.18 7.13
N VAL A 35 12.68 9.03 7.68
CA VAL A 35 12.30 8.88 9.08
C VAL A 35 13.54 8.70 9.94
N ARG A 36 13.81 9.65 10.86
CA ARG A 36 14.73 9.40 11.97
C ARG A 36 14.00 8.58 13.04
N LYS A 37 14.35 7.31 13.18
CA LYS A 37 13.95 6.49 14.35
C LYS A 37 14.83 6.76 15.58
N GLU A 38 15.98 7.40 15.42
CA GLU A 38 16.94 7.67 16.51
C GLU A 38 17.33 9.15 16.63
N VAL A 39 17.46 9.60 17.88
CA VAL A 39 17.98 10.93 18.25
C VAL A 39 19.51 10.89 18.16
N VAL A 40 20.06 11.22 17.00
CA VAL A 40 21.51 11.44 16.88
C VAL A 40 21.86 12.77 17.53
N HIS A 41 22.72 12.76 18.57
CA HIS A 41 23.18 13.94 19.32
C HIS A 41 24.16 14.86 18.56
N GLU A 42 24.39 14.61 17.28
CA GLU A 42 25.27 15.45 16.46
C GLU A 42 24.44 16.45 15.67
N GLN A 43 24.77 17.74 15.82
CA GLN A 43 24.19 18.81 15.01
C GLN A 43 24.60 18.60 13.55
N PRO A 44 23.65 18.30 12.66
CA PRO A 44 23.99 18.06 11.28
C PRO A 44 24.33 19.40 10.61
N GLN A 45 25.59 19.59 10.26
CA GLN A 45 26.02 20.74 9.48
C GLN A 45 25.54 20.53 8.04
N ASN A 46 24.76 21.49 7.53
CA ASN A 46 24.23 21.56 6.15
C ASN A 46 23.01 20.66 5.84
N VAL A 47 21.92 20.79 6.61
CA VAL A 47 20.64 20.12 6.28
C VAL A 47 19.69 21.08 5.57
N LYS A 48 19.31 20.77 4.33
CA LYS A 48 18.31 21.53 3.54
C LYS A 48 16.88 21.47 4.12
N ALA A 49 16.57 20.50 4.98
CA ALA A 49 15.28 20.35 5.64
C ALA A 49 15.45 19.63 7.00
N LEU A 50 14.90 20.19 8.08
CA LEU A 50 14.98 19.57 9.39
C LEU A 50 14.19 18.24 9.39
N PRO A 51 14.80 17.11 9.79
CA PRO A 51 14.08 15.85 9.87
C PRO A 51 13.03 15.93 10.98
N VAL A 52 11.78 15.66 10.64
CA VAL A 52 10.66 15.62 11.61
C VAL A 52 10.76 14.34 12.41
N VAL A 53 10.86 14.47 13.73
CA VAL A 53 10.95 13.33 14.66
C VAL A 53 9.59 12.63 14.72
N ASN A 54 9.56 11.29 14.72
CA ASN A 54 8.36 10.45 14.82
C ASN A 54 7.33 10.59 13.68
N PHE A 55 7.66 11.21 12.54
CA PHE A 55 6.74 11.31 11.41
C PHE A 55 7.09 10.29 10.34
N ASP A 56 6.27 9.25 10.20
CA ASP A 56 6.35 8.28 9.11
C ASP A 56 5.31 8.61 8.01
N PRO A 57 5.74 9.15 6.86
CA PRO A 57 4.82 9.54 5.79
C PRO A 57 4.10 8.35 5.14
N ILE A 58 4.66 7.14 5.24
CA ILE A 58 3.98 5.95 4.71
C ILE A 58 2.84 5.55 5.65
N GLU A 59 3.04 5.67 6.96
CA GLU A 59 1.99 5.44 7.95
C GLU A 59 0.82 6.40 7.75
N GLU A 60 1.10 7.69 7.54
CA GLU A 60 0.09 8.71 7.21
C GLU A 60 -0.63 8.40 5.89
N LEU A 61 0.10 7.99 4.86
CA LEU A 61 -0.49 7.59 3.58
C LEU A 61 -1.44 6.41 3.76
N VAL A 62 -1.03 5.36 4.50
CA VAL A 62 -1.87 4.19 4.74
C VAL A 62 -3.12 4.57 5.55
N TYR A 63 -2.99 5.50 6.49
CA TYR A 63 -4.13 6.04 7.23
C TYR A 63 -5.13 6.74 6.29
N GLU A 64 -4.65 7.66 5.45
CA GLU A 64 -5.45 8.38 4.46
C GLU A 64 -6.10 7.44 3.42
N LEU A 65 -5.36 6.42 2.95
CA LEU A 65 -5.88 5.40 2.04
C LEU A 65 -7.03 4.60 2.65
N ASN A 66 -6.92 4.24 3.93
CA ASN A 66 -8.01 3.57 4.63
C ASN A 66 -9.20 4.51 4.82
N ALA A 67 -8.99 5.77 5.20
CA ALA A 67 -10.08 6.72 5.37
C ALA A 67 -10.94 6.87 4.11
N HIS A 68 -10.33 6.83 2.91
CA HIS A 68 -11.01 7.06 1.64
C HIS A 68 -11.48 5.80 0.92
N PHE A 69 -10.73 4.69 1.01
CA PHE A 69 -10.96 3.50 0.17
C PHE A 69 -11.18 2.22 0.97
N GLN A 70 -11.19 2.26 2.31
CA GLN A 70 -11.43 1.07 3.12
C GLN A 70 -12.79 0.43 2.82
N HIS A 71 -13.79 1.15 2.32
CA HIS A 71 -15.07 0.55 1.96
C HIS A 71 -14.95 -0.42 0.79
N VAL A 72 -14.00 -0.26 -0.13
CA VAL A 72 -13.84 -1.08 -1.35
C VAL A 72 -12.58 -1.95 -1.37
N ALA A 73 -11.51 -1.53 -0.68
CA ALA A 73 -10.21 -2.17 -0.69
C ALA A 73 -9.63 -2.33 0.72
N LEU A 74 -8.64 -3.21 0.84
CA LEU A 74 -7.83 -3.44 2.03
C LEU A 74 -6.36 -3.18 1.69
N PHE A 75 -5.66 -2.47 2.55
CA PHE A 75 -4.26 -2.11 2.38
C PHE A 75 -3.38 -2.81 3.41
N PHE A 76 -2.29 -3.41 2.96
CA PHE A 76 -1.35 -4.18 3.78
C PHE A 76 0.04 -3.61 3.58
N TRP A 77 0.65 -3.13 4.67
CA TRP A 77 1.99 -2.54 4.63
C TRP A 77 2.85 -3.08 5.78
N ASN A 78 4.13 -3.30 5.49
CA ASN A 78 5.12 -3.69 6.49
C ASN A 78 5.93 -2.47 6.97
N ARG A 79 5.66 -2.02 8.18
CA ARG A 79 6.36 -0.90 8.83
C ARG A 79 7.86 -1.10 9.05
N TYR A 80 8.32 -2.34 9.09
CA TYR A 80 9.68 -2.68 9.48
C TYR A 80 10.60 -3.02 8.30
N GLY A 81 10.05 -3.23 7.10
CA GLY A 81 10.86 -3.69 5.98
C GLY A 81 10.07 -3.93 4.70
N GLY A 82 9.41 -2.89 4.19
CA GLY A 82 8.73 -2.96 2.89
C GLY A 82 8.64 -1.60 2.22
N ASP A 83 9.05 -1.53 0.96
CA ASP A 83 8.85 -0.42 0.03
C ASP A 83 7.57 -0.61 -0.81
N ARG A 84 6.70 -1.52 -0.37
CA ARG A 84 5.49 -1.93 -1.08
C ARG A 84 4.30 -1.99 -0.13
N ILE A 85 3.15 -1.58 -0.64
CA ILE A 85 1.86 -1.72 0.01
C ILE A 85 1.02 -2.67 -0.85
N GLY A 86 0.59 -3.79 -0.28
CA GLY A 86 -0.33 -4.72 -0.92
C GLY A 86 -1.76 -4.19 -0.87
N LEU A 87 -2.49 -4.29 -1.97
CA LEU A 87 -3.90 -3.96 -2.08
C LEU A 87 -4.71 -5.22 -2.37
N LYS A 88 -5.82 -5.38 -1.66
CA LYS A 88 -6.79 -6.45 -1.93
C LYS A 88 -8.20 -5.89 -2.04
N TRP A 89 -8.92 -6.25 -3.09
CA TRP A 89 -10.31 -5.85 -3.27
C TRP A 89 -11.21 -6.63 -2.32
N LYS A 90 -12.22 -5.95 -1.77
CA LYS A 90 -13.25 -6.64 -0.98
C LYS A 90 -14.16 -7.40 -1.94
N PRO A 91 -14.29 -8.73 -1.82
CA PRO A 91 -15.05 -9.53 -2.79
C PRO A 91 -16.53 -9.13 -2.86
N HIS A 92 -17.10 -8.69 -1.73
CA HIS A 92 -18.49 -8.24 -1.63
C HIS A 92 -18.76 -6.89 -2.30
N GLU A 93 -17.72 -6.12 -2.64
CA GLU A 93 -17.86 -4.80 -3.25
C GLU A 93 -17.54 -4.85 -4.75
N LEU A 94 -17.16 -6.00 -5.31
CA LEU A 94 -16.90 -6.15 -6.75
C LEU A 94 -18.20 -5.94 -7.57
N GLU A 95 -19.32 -6.44 -7.04
CA GLU A 95 -20.64 -6.26 -7.61
C GLU A 95 -21.66 -6.01 -6.50
N VAL A 96 -22.34 -4.86 -6.56
CA VAL A 96 -23.26 -4.39 -5.52
C VAL A 96 -24.60 -3.99 -6.14
N PRO A 97 -25.73 -4.08 -5.41
CA PRO A 97 -27.00 -3.59 -5.91
C PRO A 97 -26.95 -2.08 -6.15
N ALA A 98 -27.64 -1.62 -7.20
CA ALA A 98 -27.66 -0.21 -7.58
C ALA A 98 -28.30 0.65 -6.48
N LYS A 99 -27.46 1.46 -5.83
CA LYS A 99 -27.85 2.43 -4.80
C LYS A 99 -27.07 3.71 -5.02
N ILE A 100 -27.73 4.86 -4.82
CA ILE A 100 -27.12 6.19 -5.01
C ILE A 100 -25.83 6.35 -4.20
N SER A 101 -25.79 5.82 -2.97
CA SER A 101 -24.62 5.86 -2.08
C SER A 101 -23.42 5.02 -2.55
N ARG A 102 -23.54 4.29 -3.65
CA ARG A 102 -22.47 3.45 -4.24
C ARG A 102 -21.97 4.00 -5.58
N CYS A 103 -22.65 4.99 -6.16
CA CYS A 103 -22.29 5.54 -7.47
C CYS A 103 -20.94 6.27 -7.52
N CYS A 104 -20.31 6.56 -6.38
CA CYS A 104 -19.01 7.25 -6.32
C CYS A 104 -17.80 6.33 -6.55
N SER A 105 -17.97 5.01 -6.43
CA SER A 105 -16.87 4.04 -6.64
C SER A 105 -17.25 2.94 -7.61
N HIS A 106 -18.54 2.85 -7.97
CA HIS A 106 -19.08 1.82 -8.83
C HIS A 106 -19.78 2.43 -10.03
N TYR A 107 -19.71 1.73 -11.16
CA TYR A 107 -20.36 2.13 -12.41
C TYR A 107 -21.36 1.06 -12.88
N ALA A 108 -22.36 1.50 -13.63
CA ALA A 108 -23.30 0.60 -14.30
C ALA A 108 -22.72 0.20 -15.65
N LYS A 109 -22.61 -1.11 -15.91
CA LYS A 109 -22.15 -1.61 -17.21
C LYS A 109 -23.14 -1.33 -18.34
N ASN A 110 -24.43 -1.34 -18.03
CA ASN A 110 -25.52 -1.14 -18.99
C ASN A 110 -26.58 -0.17 -18.43
N ALA A 111 -27.29 0.52 -19.32
CA ALA A 111 -28.45 1.32 -18.94
C ALA A 111 -29.55 0.41 -18.36
N GLY A 112 -30.03 0.72 -17.16
CA GLY A 112 -31.02 -0.10 -16.44
C GLY A 112 -30.45 -1.28 -15.65
N ALA A 113 -29.13 -1.38 -15.49
CA ALA A 113 -28.52 -2.42 -14.67
C ALA A 113 -28.98 -2.34 -13.21
N THR A 114 -29.35 -3.48 -12.64
CA THR A 114 -29.74 -3.62 -11.21
C THR A 114 -28.52 -3.75 -10.30
N SER A 115 -27.35 -4.05 -10.87
CA SER A 115 -26.05 -4.12 -10.19
C SER A 115 -25.05 -3.11 -10.74
N LEU A 116 -24.14 -2.66 -9.88
CA LEU A 116 -23.01 -1.80 -10.18
C LEU A 116 -21.72 -2.58 -9.98
N SER A 117 -20.76 -2.41 -10.89
CA SER A 117 -19.43 -3.01 -10.80
C SER A 117 -18.43 -2.00 -10.26
N LEU A 118 -17.47 -2.46 -9.48
CA LEU A 118 -16.41 -1.60 -8.94
C LEU A 118 -15.55 -1.02 -10.08
N ASN A 119 -15.35 0.30 -10.07
CA ASN A 119 -14.42 0.97 -10.95
C ASN A 119 -13.00 0.87 -10.36
N LYS A 120 -12.29 -0.20 -10.68
CA LYS A 120 -10.94 -0.44 -10.13
C LYS A 120 -9.98 0.65 -10.56
N GLU A 121 -10.07 1.09 -11.81
CA GLU A 121 -9.19 2.08 -12.43
C GLU A 121 -9.32 3.44 -11.74
N GLU A 122 -10.54 3.88 -11.43
CA GLU A 122 -10.77 5.13 -10.71
C GLU A 122 -10.22 5.10 -9.28
N VAL A 123 -10.39 3.98 -8.58
CA VAL A 123 -9.81 3.81 -7.24
C VAL A 123 -8.29 3.85 -7.30
N LEU A 124 -7.68 3.14 -8.24
CA LEU A 124 -6.22 3.14 -8.42
C LEU A 124 -5.67 4.52 -8.77
N GLU A 125 -6.38 5.30 -9.58
CA GLU A 125 -6.00 6.68 -9.88
C GLU A 125 -6.16 7.58 -8.65
N GLY A 126 -7.22 7.42 -7.87
CA GLY A 126 -7.40 8.10 -6.59
C GLY A 126 -6.24 7.85 -5.62
N ILE A 127 -5.72 6.62 -5.58
CA ILE A 127 -4.53 6.23 -4.81
C ILE A 127 -3.29 6.99 -5.30
N ARG A 128 -3.08 7.13 -6.61
CA ARG A 128 -1.95 7.89 -7.16
C ARG A 128 -2.01 9.37 -6.81
N ILE A 129 -3.20 9.95 -6.84
CA ILE A 129 -3.43 11.36 -6.50
C ILE A 129 -3.16 11.61 -5.02
N LEU A 130 -3.72 10.78 -4.14
CA LEU A 130 -3.53 10.87 -2.69
C LEU A 130 -2.07 10.64 -2.29
N GLY A 131 -1.44 9.64 -2.92
CA GLY A 131 -0.05 9.27 -2.70
C GLY A 131 0.98 10.09 -3.48
N ARG A 132 0.60 11.25 -4.02
CA ARG A 132 1.49 12.04 -4.89
C ARG A 132 2.79 12.41 -4.15
N GLY A 133 3.93 12.00 -4.73
CA GLY A 133 5.26 12.23 -4.16
C GLY A 133 5.74 11.14 -3.20
N ILE A 134 4.89 10.17 -2.86
CA ILE A 134 5.22 8.99 -2.05
C ILE A 134 5.13 7.71 -2.90
N VAL A 135 4.03 7.58 -3.65
CA VAL A 135 3.79 6.46 -4.57
C VAL A 135 4.65 6.63 -5.81
N LYS A 136 5.43 5.59 -6.12
CA LYS A 136 6.29 5.50 -7.29
C LYS A 136 5.55 4.85 -8.46
N ASP A 137 4.92 3.72 -8.22
CA ASP A 137 4.20 2.95 -9.24
C ASP A 137 3.11 2.08 -8.61
N ILE A 138 2.14 1.64 -9.42
CA ILE A 138 1.10 0.70 -8.99
C ILE A 138 1.01 -0.43 -10.02
N GLN A 139 1.45 -1.62 -9.62
CA GLN A 139 1.37 -2.84 -10.41
C GLN A 139 0.05 -3.54 -10.13
N CYS A 140 -0.74 -3.73 -11.17
CA CYS A 140 -2.01 -4.45 -11.08
C CYS A 140 -1.83 -5.87 -11.58
N LYS A 141 -2.44 -6.82 -10.88
CA LYS A 141 -2.54 -8.19 -11.36
C LYS A 141 -3.83 -8.33 -12.16
N GLU A 142 -3.72 -8.76 -13.42
CA GLU A 142 -4.87 -9.14 -14.25
C GLU A 142 -5.57 -10.40 -13.72
#